data_AF-A0A2E9Y7G2-F1
#
_entry.id   AF-A0A2E9Y7G2-F1
#
_cell.length_a   1.000
_cell.length_b   1.000
_cell.length_c   1.000
_cell.angle_alpha   90.00
_cell.angle_beta   90.00
_cell.angle_gamma   90.00
#
_symmetry.space_group_name_H-M   'P 1'
#
loop_
_entity.id
_entity.type
_entity.pdbx_description
1 polymer ?
#
loop_
_entity_poly.entity_id
_entity_poly.type
_entity_poly.pdbx_seq_one_letter_code
_entity_poly.pdbx_strand_id
1 'polypeptide(L)' 'MDTSIPMNGGEGTLPMLNAAGEVTTLNAMEADMIRLAISKYNDQMTEVARCLGIGRSTLYRKVAEFGIESGR' A
#
# COMPACT_ATOMS: atom_id res chain seq x y z
N MET A 1 -18.34 -2.77 -26.47
CA MET A 1 -17.44 -3.89 -26.13
C MET A 1 -16.94 -3.56 -24.75
N ASP A 2 -17.82 -3.77 -23.79
CA ASP A 2 -17.73 -3.21 -22.45
C ASP A 2 -17.36 -4.33 -21.49
N THR A 3 -16.06 -4.51 -21.27
CA THR A 3 -15.61 -5.20 -20.08
C THR A 3 -15.19 -4.12 -19.09
N SER A 4 -16.19 -3.47 -18.50
CA SER A 4 -16.00 -2.74 -17.25
C SER A 4 -15.63 -3.79 -16.21
N ILE A 5 -14.35 -3.91 -15.90
CA ILE A 5 -13.89 -4.72 -14.76
C ILE A 5 -14.16 -3.83 -13.54
N PRO A 6 -15.16 -4.14 -12.68
CA PRO A 6 -15.27 -3.43 -11.42
C PRO A 6 -14.07 -3.85 -10.57
N MET A 7 -13.02 -3.04 -10.55
CA MET A 7 -11.98 -3.07 -9.52
C MET A 7 -12.57 -2.50 -8.23
N ASN A 8 -13.65 -3.10 -7.73
CA ASN A 8 -14.07 -2.89 -6.36
C ASN A 8 -13.16 -3.75 -5.50
N GLY A 9 -11.98 -3.21 -5.19
CA GLY A 9 -11.10 -3.78 -4.19
C GLY A 9 -11.81 -3.74 -2.85
N GLY A 10 -12.55 -4.81 -2.56
CA GLY A 10 -13.00 -5.10 -1.20
C GLY A 10 -11.78 -5.04 -0.27
N GLU A 11 -12.00 -4.56 0.95
CA GLU A 11 -10.98 -4.32 1.99
C GLU A 11 -9.89 -5.41 1.95
N GLY A 12 -8.75 -5.11 1.33
CA GLY A 12 -7.62 -6.03 1.20
C GLY A 12 -7.14 -6.38 -0.22
N THR A 13 -7.74 -5.87 -1.30
CA THR A 13 -7.22 -6.09 -2.67
C THR A 13 -6.43 -4.88 -3.17
N LEU A 14 -5.15 -5.08 -3.51
CA LEU A 14 -4.28 -4.05 -4.07
C LEU A 14 -4.33 -4.08 -5.61
N PRO A 15 -4.46 -2.93 -6.30
CA PRO A 15 -4.50 -2.89 -7.75
C PRO A 15 -3.12 -3.26 -8.34
N MET A 16 -3.04 -4.38 -9.05
CA MET A 16 -1.83 -4.78 -9.77
C MET A 16 -1.63 -4.00 -11.07
N LEU A 17 -2.72 -3.41 -11.58
CA LEU A 17 -2.75 -2.63 -12.80
C LEU A 17 -3.09 -1.17 -12.48
N ASN A 18 -2.46 -0.23 -13.21
CA ASN A 18 -2.80 1.18 -13.15
C ASN A 18 -4.12 1.47 -13.89
N ALA A 19 -4.56 2.73 -13.87
CA ALA A 19 -5.80 3.16 -14.55
C ALA A 19 -5.78 2.95 -16.08
N ALA A 20 -4.60 2.77 -16.69
CA ALA A 20 -4.44 2.46 -18.11
C ALA A 20 -4.44 0.95 -18.39
N GLY A 21 -4.54 0.09 -17.36
CA GLY A 21 -4.50 -1.36 -17.50
C GLY A 21 -3.09 -1.93 -17.62
N GLU A 22 -2.05 -1.14 -17.35
CA GLU A 22 -0.65 -1.59 -17.35
C GLU A 22 -0.20 -2.00 -15.95
N VAL A 23 0.82 -2.86 -15.86
CA VAL A 23 1.40 -3.29 -14.59
C VAL A 23 1.91 -2.07 -13.83
N THR A 24 1.43 -1.87 -12.59
CA THR A 24 1.88 -0.73 -11.79
C THR A 24 3.31 -0.93 -11.32
N THR A 25 4.02 0.18 -11.09
CA THR A 25 5.42 0.10 -10.65
C THR A 25 5.53 -0.53 -9.27
N LEU A 26 6.65 -1.20 -8.98
CA LEU A 26 6.92 -1.73 -7.64
C LEU A 26 6.82 -0.63 -6.57
N ASN A 27 7.26 0.58 -6.89
CA ASN A 27 7.20 1.72 -5.96
C ASN A 27 5.74 2.09 -5.59
N ALA A 28 4.84 2.06 -6.58
CA ALA A 28 3.41 2.29 -6.34
C ALA A 28 2.78 1.13 -5.54
N MET A 29 3.11 -0.13 -5.87
CA MET A 29 2.64 -1.30 -5.11
C MET A 29 3.11 -1.24 -3.65
N GLU A 30 4.35 -0.85 -3.40
CA GLU A 30 4.90 -0.70 -2.06
C GLU A 30 4.16 0.38 -1.27
N ALA A 31 3.85 1.52 -1.91
CA ALA A 31 3.08 2.59 -1.26
C ALA A 31 1.69 2.10 -0.85
N ASP A 32 0.99 1.37 -1.72
CA ASP A 32 -0.35 0.86 -1.44
C ASP A 32 -0.32 -0.26 -0.37
N MET A 33 0.70 -1.13 -0.40
CA MET A 33 0.96 -2.12 0.67
C MET A 33 1.15 -1.45 2.03
N ILE A 34 1.96 -0.40 2.09
CA ILE A 34 2.24 0.32 3.33
C ILE A 34 0.98 1.01 3.85
N ARG A 35 0.20 1.67 2.99
CA ARG A 35 -1.08 2.30 3.37
C ARG A 35 -2.07 1.28 3.91
N LEU A 36 -2.23 0.14 3.22
CA LEU A 36 -3.11 -0.94 3.64
C LEU A 36 -2.68 -1.51 4.99
N ALA A 37 -1.39 -1.75 5.19
CA ALA A 37 -0.87 -2.26 6.46
C ALA A 37 -1.08 -1.25 7.60
N ILE A 38 -0.77 0.03 7.40
CA ILE A 38 -0.98 1.07 8.41
C ILE A 38 -2.45 1.16 8.83
N SER A 39 -3.38 1.19 7.87
CA SER A 39 -4.81 1.20 8.14
C SER A 39 -5.26 -0.07 8.88
N LYS A 40 -4.78 -1.25 8.47
CA LYS A 40 -5.15 -2.53 9.08
C LYS A 40 -4.61 -2.70 10.50
N TYR A 41 -3.44 -2.15 10.80
CA TYR A 41 -2.78 -2.28 12.10
C TYR A 41 -2.94 -1.04 12.99
N ASN A 42 -3.85 -0.12 12.68
CA ASN A 42 -4.13 1.11 13.47
C ASN A 42 -2.84 1.87 13.83
N ASP A 43 -1.99 2.15 12.84
CA ASP A 43 -0.73 2.89 13.01
C ASP A 43 0.32 2.24 13.93
N GLN A 44 0.16 0.95 14.28
CA GLN A 44 1.18 0.21 15.02
C GLN A 44 2.40 -0.08 14.15
N MET A 45 3.29 0.90 14.01
CA MET A 45 4.43 0.89 13.08
C MET A 45 5.36 -0.31 13.26
N THR A 46 5.50 -0.82 14.49
CA THR A 46 6.25 -2.05 14.77
C THR A 46 5.61 -3.28 14.12
N GLU A 47 4.28 -3.39 14.21
CA GLU A 47 3.53 -4.51 13.64
C GLU A 47 3.45 -4.40 12.11
N VAL A 48 3.31 -3.17 11.58
CA VAL A 48 3.40 -2.88 10.14
C VAL A 48 4.76 -3.32 9.59
N ALA A 49 5.86 -2.91 10.23
CA ALA A 49 7.22 -3.29 9.81
C ALA A 49 7.42 -4.81 9.84
N ARG A 50 6.92 -5.47 10.90
CA ARG A 50 6.98 -6.93 11.06
C ARG A 50 6.17 -7.65 9.98
N CYS A 51 4.95 -7.19 9.71
CA CYS A 51 4.06 -7.76 8.71
C CYS A 51 4.64 -7.61 7.29
N LEU A 52 5.25 -6.47 6.99
CA LEU A 52 5.87 -6.22 5.69
C LEU A 52 7.27 -6.87 5.56
N GLY A 53 7.83 -7.40 6.65
CA GLY A 53 9.16 -8.03 6.65
C GLY A 53 10.31 -7.03 6.45
N ILE A 54 10.09 -5.74 6.73
CA ILE A 54 11.09 -4.68 6.57
C ILE A 54 11.50 -4.09 7.92
N GLY A 55 12.71 -3.55 7.98
CA GLY A 55 13.17 -2.81 9.16
C GLY A 55 12.34 -1.52 9.37
N ARG A 56 12.17 -1.11 10.63
CA ARG A 56 11.46 0.13 11.00
C ARG A 56 12.05 1.36 10.30
N SER A 57 13.38 1.46 10.20
CA SER A 57 14.06 2.56 9.50
C SER A 57 13.69 2.63 8.01
N THR A 58 13.58 1.47 7.36
CA THR A 58 13.13 1.38 5.96
C THR A 58 11.67 1.78 5.82
N LEU A 59 10.81 1.32 6.73
CA LEU A 59 9.40 1.70 6.76
C LEU A 59 9.25 3.21 6.90
N TYR A 60 9.90 3.84 7.88
CA TYR A 60 9.83 5.30 8.06
C TYR A 60 10.33 6.08 6.83
N ARG A 61 11.41 5.62 6.20
CA ARG A 61 11.92 6.25 4.97
C ARG A 61 10.88 6.19 3.84
N LYS A 62 10.26 5.03 3.64
CA LYS A 62 9.22 4.85 2.61
C LYS A 62 7.96 5.65 2.92
N VAL A 63 7.50 5.65 4.17
CA VAL A 63 6.35 6.45 4.63
C VAL A 63 6.58 7.94 4.32
N ALA A 64 7.77 8.47 4.62
CA ALA A 64 8.14 9.84 4.31
C ALA A 64 8.23 10.10 2.80
N GLU A 65 8.84 9.18 2.02
CA GLU A 65 8.96 9.27 0.56
C GLU A 65 7.59 9.30 -0.14
N PHE A 66 6.63 8.52 0.37
CA PHE A 66 5.28 8.42 -0.18
C PHE A 66 4.30 9.46 0.39
N GLY A 67 4.75 10.31 1.32
CA GLY A 67 3.89 11.29 1.99
C GLY A 67 2.70 10.66 2.73
N ILE A 68 2.89 9.46 3.27
CA ILE A 68 1.84 8.74 4.01
C ILE A 68 1.79 9.30 5.42
N GLU A 69 0.66 9.87 5.83
CA GLU A 69 0.43 10.24 7.22
C GLU A 69 0.16 8.97 8.05
N SER A 70 1.11 8.63 8.92
CA SER A 70 0.84 7.73 10.03
C SER A 70 0.14 8.53 11.13
N GLY A 71 -1.01 8.03 11.59
CA GLY A 71 -1.96 8.65 12.51
C GLY A 71 -1.34 9.53 13.61
N ARG A 72 -1.98 10.67 13.79
CA ARG A 72 -1.73 11.67 14.83
C ARG A 72 -2.22 11.19 16.19
#